data_AF-A0AAX0J1I6-F1
#
_entry.id   AF-A0AAX0J1I6-F1
#
_cell.length_a   1.000
_cell.length_b   1.000
_cell.length_c   1.000
_cell.angle_alpha   90.00
_cell.angle_beta   90.00
_cell.angle_gamma   90.00
#
_symmetry.space_group_name_H-M   'P 1'
#
loop_
_entity.id
_entity.type
_entity.pdbx_description
1 polymer ?
#
loop_
_entity_poly.entity_id
_entity_poly.type
_entity_poly.pdbx_seq_one_letter_code
_entity_poly.pdbx_strand_id
1 'polypeptide(L)'
;MSYLIRVQIPDEPGSLGRVAEAVGLIGGNISSVDVVEAFSNGTVTDDMVVELPAGTMADELITAAHEVEGVEVDSIRPFSGRVDRRGQIAMLASVAGASTNSTLLADMVNKMPQALTSSWAILLRAKNPVTRVTASNGAPADDGSNPSALPIEQARILQPEKESWIPESWAILDSSLIAAPLTGTDLVLVIGRVGGPDYLSSEIEHIGNLGKILGSLLKH
;
A
#
# COMPACT_ATOMS: atom_id res chain seq x y z
N MET A 1 -9.32 14.81 -12.70
CA MET A 1 -8.63 13.52 -12.47
C MET A 1 -8.48 13.33 -10.98
N SER A 2 -8.40 12.09 -10.48
CA SER A 2 -8.25 11.83 -9.05
C SER A 2 -6.78 11.60 -8.70
N TYR A 3 -6.36 12.17 -7.59
CA TYR A 3 -5.03 12.02 -7.03
C TYR A 3 -5.15 11.52 -5.59
N LEU A 4 -4.20 10.72 -5.19
CA LEU A 4 -3.97 10.43 -3.78
C LEU A 4 -2.78 11.27 -3.33
N ILE A 5 -3.02 12.13 -2.35
CA ILE A 5 -2.00 12.93 -1.70
C ILE A 5 -1.80 12.43 -0.28
N ARG A 6 -0.55 12.22 0.12
CA ARG A 6 -0.16 11.95 1.51
C ARG A 6 0.43 13.23 2.08
N VAL A 7 -0.13 13.70 3.18
CA VAL A 7 0.32 14.92 3.87
C VAL A 7 0.62 14.61 5.33
N GLN A 8 1.67 15.20 5.87
CA GLN A 8 1.90 15.28 7.31
C GLN A 8 1.40 16.64 7.80
N ILE A 9 0.57 16.64 8.84
CA ILE A 9 -0.07 17.84 9.37
C ILE A 9 0.03 17.88 10.90
N PRO A 10 -0.08 19.05 11.55
CA PRO A 10 -0.13 19.14 13.01
C PRO A 10 -1.41 18.48 13.56
N ASP A 11 -1.30 17.68 14.62
CA ASP A 11 -2.42 17.00 15.28
C ASP A 11 -3.13 17.92 16.28
N GLU A 12 -3.78 18.95 15.75
CA GLU A 12 -4.52 19.95 16.55
C GLU A 12 -5.87 20.30 15.91
N PRO A 13 -6.84 20.79 16.70
CA PRO A 13 -8.14 21.17 16.18
C PRO A 13 -8.03 22.17 15.03
N GLY A 14 -8.60 21.79 13.88
CA GLY A 14 -8.68 22.66 12.70
C GLY A 14 -7.59 22.44 11.64
N SER A 15 -6.51 21.69 11.91
CA SER A 15 -5.45 21.43 10.93
C SER A 15 -5.98 20.84 9.62
N LEU A 16 -6.73 19.74 9.71
CA LEU A 16 -7.36 19.12 8.53
C LEU A 16 -8.35 20.07 7.84
N GLY A 17 -9.01 20.95 8.60
CA GLY A 17 -9.92 21.96 8.06
C GLY A 17 -9.21 22.97 7.18
N ARG A 18 -8.01 23.44 7.59
CA ARG A 18 -7.17 24.35 6.80
C ARG A 18 -6.70 23.70 5.50
N VAL A 19 -6.30 22.43 5.55
CA VAL A 19 -5.96 21.66 4.34
C VAL A 19 -7.18 21.54 3.41
N ALA A 20 -8.34 21.18 3.95
CA ALA A 20 -9.55 21.04 3.15
C ALA A 20 -9.99 22.37 2.50
N GLU A 21 -9.81 23.49 3.19
CA GLU A 21 -10.03 24.82 2.65
C GLU A 21 -9.08 25.12 1.48
N ALA A 22 -7.77 24.89 1.64
CA ALA A 22 -6.78 25.10 0.59
C ALA A 22 -7.06 24.24 -0.67
N VAL A 23 -7.44 22.98 -0.48
CA VAL A 23 -7.89 22.10 -1.57
C VAL A 23 -9.13 22.67 -2.26
N GLY A 24 -10.09 23.20 -1.49
CA GLY A 24 -11.31 23.82 -2.01
C GLY A 24 -11.05 25.09 -2.83
N LEU A 25 -10.04 25.89 -2.48
CA LEU A 25 -9.68 27.14 -3.19
C LEU A 25 -9.22 26.89 -4.63
N ILE A 26 -8.56 25.76 -4.90
CA ILE A 26 -8.19 25.34 -6.26
C ILE A 26 -9.30 24.53 -6.95
N GLY A 27 -10.49 24.47 -6.35
CA GLY A 27 -11.64 23.72 -6.87
C GLY A 27 -11.54 22.20 -6.70
N GLY A 28 -10.60 21.71 -5.88
CA GLY A 28 -10.44 20.29 -5.57
C GLY A 28 -11.59 19.75 -4.72
N ASN A 29 -12.03 18.53 -5.02
CA ASN A 29 -13.06 17.83 -4.27
C ASN A 29 -12.46 16.63 -3.52
N ILE A 30 -12.51 16.65 -2.19
CA ILE A 30 -12.00 15.55 -1.36
C ILE A 30 -13.03 14.41 -1.34
N SER A 31 -12.68 13.29 -1.95
CA SER A 31 -13.52 12.08 -2.01
C SER A 31 -13.34 11.16 -0.81
N SER A 32 -12.19 11.21 -0.14
CA SER A 32 -11.90 10.46 1.08
C SER A 32 -10.73 11.05 1.85
N VAL A 33 -10.71 10.78 3.16
CA VAL A 33 -9.59 11.07 4.06
C VAL A 33 -9.40 9.88 5.00
N ASP A 34 -8.17 9.46 5.20
CA ASP A 34 -7.78 8.40 6.12
C ASP A 34 -6.53 8.80 6.90
N VAL A 35 -6.55 8.67 8.23
CA VAL A 35 -5.36 8.89 9.07
C VAL A 35 -4.51 7.63 9.00
N VAL A 36 -3.31 7.73 8.46
CA VAL A 36 -2.39 6.61 8.27
C VAL A 36 -1.61 6.35 9.54
N GLU A 37 -0.95 7.37 10.09
CA GLU A 37 -0.14 7.25 11.32
C GLU A 37 -0.29 8.51 12.17
N ALA A 38 -0.38 8.31 13.49
CA ALA A 38 -0.31 9.38 14.48
C ALA A 38 1.03 9.28 15.22
N PHE A 39 1.82 10.34 15.15
CA PHE A 39 3.15 10.39 15.73
C PHE A 39 3.12 11.00 17.12
N SER A 40 4.00 10.54 18.00
CA SER A 40 4.12 11.06 19.38
C SER A 40 4.64 12.51 19.45
N ASN A 41 5.10 13.08 18.33
CA ASN A 41 5.56 14.46 18.23
C ASN A 41 4.41 15.47 17.98
N GLY A 42 3.16 15.02 17.96
CA GLY A 42 1.99 15.88 17.73
C GLY A 42 1.72 16.15 16.25
N THR A 43 2.10 15.23 15.36
CA THR A 43 1.74 15.27 13.93
C THR A 43 1.00 14.00 13.55
N VAL A 44 0.18 14.09 12.50
CA VAL A 44 -0.46 12.93 11.85
C VAL A 44 -0.13 12.94 10.37
N THR A 45 -0.04 11.75 9.79
CA THR A 45 0.02 11.57 8.33
C THR A 45 -1.34 11.12 7.82
N ASP A 46 -1.91 11.90 6.91
CA ASP A 46 -3.21 11.66 6.30
C ASP A 46 -3.07 11.35 4.81
N ASP A 47 -3.82 10.35 4.35
CA ASP A 47 -4.03 10.03 2.94
C ASP A 47 -5.37 10.61 2.49
N MET A 48 -5.34 11.46 1.45
CA MET A 48 -6.53 12.11 0.90
C MET A 48 -6.66 11.81 -0.58
N VAL A 49 -7.84 11.35 -1.02
CA VAL A 49 -8.13 11.23 -2.45
C VAL A 49 -8.88 12.46 -2.92
N VAL A 50 -8.23 13.26 -3.76
CA VAL A 50 -8.71 14.55 -4.26
C VAL A 50 -9.00 14.46 -5.75
N GLU A 51 -10.21 14.82 -6.13
CA GLU A 51 -10.60 15.00 -7.53
C GLU A 51 -10.35 16.46 -7.94
N LEU A 52 -9.46 16.65 -8.91
CA LEU A 52 -9.18 17.98 -9.46
C LEU A 52 -10.03 18.27 -10.71
N PRO A 53 -10.49 19.52 -10.90
CA PRO A 53 -11.16 19.97 -12.12
C PRO A 53 -10.32 19.76 -13.38
N ALA A 54 -10.98 19.80 -14.54
CA ALA A 54 -10.27 19.76 -15.81
C ALA A 54 -9.41 21.01 -15.99
N GLY A 55 -8.12 20.82 -16.29
CA GLY A 55 -7.15 21.91 -16.46
C GLY A 55 -6.30 22.22 -15.23
N THR A 56 -6.72 21.80 -14.04
CA THR A 56 -5.94 21.94 -12.80
C THR A 56 -4.84 20.87 -12.74
N MET A 57 -3.60 21.30 -12.50
CA MET A 57 -2.43 20.42 -12.42
C MET A 57 -2.25 19.85 -11.00
N ALA A 58 -1.55 18.71 -10.90
CA ALA A 58 -1.19 18.11 -9.61
C ALA A 58 -0.33 19.07 -8.76
N ASP A 59 0.55 19.84 -9.39
CA ASP A 59 1.41 20.81 -8.72
C ASP A 59 0.64 21.94 -8.02
N GLU A 60 -0.55 22.29 -8.51
CA GLU A 60 -1.42 23.27 -7.84
C GLU A 60 -1.93 22.72 -6.50
N LEU A 61 -2.20 21.42 -6.42
CA LEU A 61 -2.59 20.75 -5.17
C LEU A 61 -1.42 20.70 -4.18
N ILE A 62 -0.20 20.42 -4.65
CA ILE A 62 1.00 20.46 -3.82
C ILE A 62 1.23 21.89 -3.28
N THR A 63 1.14 22.88 -4.17
CA THR A 63 1.33 24.30 -3.82
C THR A 63 0.31 24.75 -2.78
N ALA A 64 -0.98 24.46 -2.99
CA ALA A 64 -2.04 24.80 -2.05
C ALA A 64 -1.84 24.14 -0.68
N ALA A 65 -1.40 22.88 -0.64
CA ALA A 65 -1.11 22.19 0.62
C ALA A 65 0.07 22.84 1.36
N HIS A 66 1.17 23.18 0.68
CA HIS A 66 2.33 23.84 1.28
C HIS A 66 2.05 25.27 1.79
N GLU A 67 1.02 25.95 1.29
CA GLU A 67 0.62 27.26 1.82
C GLU A 67 -0.02 27.15 3.21
N VAL A 68 -0.44 25.95 3.63
CA VAL A 68 -0.98 25.72 4.96
C VAL A 68 0.16 25.52 5.95
N GLU A 69 0.20 26.37 6.98
CA GLU A 69 1.23 26.32 8.01
C GLU A 69 1.32 24.95 8.69
N GLY A 70 2.53 24.38 8.70
CA GLY A 70 2.85 23.09 9.32
C GLY A 70 2.49 21.86 8.47
N VAL A 71 2.05 22.03 7.23
CA VAL A 71 1.71 20.94 6.32
C VAL A 71 2.88 20.62 5.40
N GLU A 72 3.27 19.35 5.37
CA GLU A 72 4.29 18.82 4.47
C GLU A 72 3.65 17.80 3.53
N VAL A 73 3.92 17.89 2.22
CA VAL A 73 3.45 16.92 1.24
C VAL A 73 4.49 15.82 1.06
N ASP A 74 4.18 14.63 1.54
CA ASP A 74 5.06 13.46 1.44
C ASP A 74 5.00 12.83 0.04
N SER A 75 3.80 12.70 -0.52
CA SER A 75 3.66 12.22 -1.90
C SER A 75 2.36 12.67 -2.56
N ILE A 76 2.38 12.70 -3.89
CA ILE A 76 1.19 12.82 -4.72
C ILE A 76 1.29 11.83 -5.89
N ARG A 77 0.21 11.11 -6.16
CA ARG A 77 0.16 10.17 -7.28
C ARG A 77 -1.22 10.11 -7.93
N PRO A 78 -1.30 9.84 -9.24
CA PRO A 78 -2.57 9.55 -9.88
C PRO A 78 -3.27 8.39 -9.17
N PHE A 79 -4.57 8.53 -8.92
CA PHE A 79 -5.37 7.52 -8.25
C PHE A 79 -6.51 7.09 -9.19
N SER A 80 -6.46 5.83 -9.62
CA SER A 80 -7.55 5.22 -10.40
C SER A 80 -8.41 4.36 -9.47
N GLY A 81 -9.59 4.85 -9.10
CA GLY A 81 -10.56 4.08 -8.31
C GLY A 81 -11.44 4.95 -7.43
N ARG A 82 -12.21 4.29 -6.58
CA ARG A 82 -12.86 4.90 -5.41
C ARG A 82 -12.21 4.31 -4.17
N VAL A 83 -12.15 5.05 -3.08
CA VAL A 83 -11.70 4.50 -1.80
C VAL A 83 -12.71 3.46 -1.34
N ASP A 84 -12.41 2.20 -1.64
CA ASP A 84 -13.26 1.06 -1.34
C ASP A 84 -12.88 0.46 0.02
N ARG A 85 -13.29 1.14 1.10
CA ARG A 85 -13.14 0.61 2.47
C ARG A 85 -13.85 -0.74 2.66
N ARG A 86 -14.83 -1.09 1.82
CA ARG A 86 -15.52 -2.40 1.84
C ARG A 86 -14.81 -3.45 0.98
N GLY A 87 -13.91 -3.02 0.10
CA GLY A 87 -13.16 -3.85 -0.84
C GLY A 87 -12.27 -4.85 -0.12
N GLN A 88 -11.65 -4.45 0.99
CA GLN A 88 -10.87 -5.37 1.83
C GLN A 88 -11.73 -6.52 2.36
N ILE A 89 -12.93 -6.23 2.89
CA ILE A 89 -13.84 -7.28 3.39
C ILE A 89 -14.34 -8.17 2.26
N ALA A 90 -14.72 -7.59 1.12
CA ALA A 90 -15.14 -8.36 -0.05
C ALA A 90 -14.02 -9.25 -0.60
N MET A 91 -12.77 -8.75 -0.60
CA MET A 91 -11.57 -9.51 -0.96
C MET A 91 -11.36 -10.68 0.01
N LEU A 92 -11.38 -10.43 1.32
CA LEU A 92 -11.25 -11.48 2.34
C LEU A 92 -12.35 -12.54 2.20
N ALA A 93 -13.60 -12.12 2.02
CA ALA A 93 -14.72 -13.03 1.82
C ALA A 93 -14.56 -13.89 0.55
N SER A 94 -13.97 -13.34 -0.52
CA SER A 94 -13.79 -14.06 -1.79
C SER A 94 -12.79 -15.21 -1.72
N VAL A 95 -11.91 -15.22 -0.71
CA VAL A 95 -10.92 -16.30 -0.49
C VAL A 95 -11.24 -17.17 0.72
N ALA A 96 -12.34 -16.88 1.44
CA ALA A 96 -12.73 -17.64 2.62
C ALA A 96 -12.96 -19.12 2.29
N GLY A 97 -12.19 -20.01 2.92
CA GLY A 97 -12.27 -21.45 2.69
C GLY A 97 -11.62 -21.92 1.39
N ALA A 98 -10.93 -21.05 0.66
CA ALA A 98 -10.15 -21.43 -0.52
C ALA A 98 -8.94 -22.28 -0.13
N SER A 99 -8.53 -23.21 -1.00
CA SER A 99 -7.26 -23.92 -0.81
C SER A 99 -6.08 -23.03 -1.19
N THR A 100 -4.90 -23.33 -0.65
CA THR A 100 -3.64 -22.66 -0.99
C THR A 100 -3.19 -22.83 -2.45
N ASN A 101 -3.92 -23.62 -3.25
CA ASN A 101 -3.69 -23.84 -4.68
C ASN A 101 -4.83 -23.30 -5.56
N SER A 102 -5.76 -22.53 -4.99
CA SER A 102 -6.93 -22.01 -5.70
C SER A 102 -6.58 -20.84 -6.61
N THR A 103 -7.26 -20.73 -7.76
CA THR A 103 -7.21 -19.55 -8.63
C THR A 103 -7.73 -18.28 -7.94
N LEU A 104 -8.52 -18.42 -6.88
CA LEU A 104 -9.02 -17.30 -6.06
C LEU A 104 -7.88 -16.49 -5.40
N LEU A 105 -6.70 -17.08 -5.21
CA LEU A 105 -5.53 -16.36 -4.73
C LEU A 105 -5.05 -15.32 -5.74
N ALA A 106 -5.14 -15.60 -7.05
CA ALA A 106 -4.79 -14.63 -8.08
C ALA A 106 -5.76 -13.44 -8.08
N ASP A 107 -7.05 -13.70 -7.90
CA ASP A 107 -8.07 -12.64 -7.82
C ASP A 107 -7.84 -11.76 -6.58
N MET A 108 -7.49 -12.35 -5.44
CA MET A 108 -7.12 -11.61 -4.23
C MET A 108 -5.88 -10.75 -4.45
N VAL A 109 -4.80 -11.33 -4.97
CA VAL A 109 -3.53 -10.61 -5.19
C VAL A 109 -3.70 -9.46 -6.17
N ASN A 110 -4.57 -9.59 -7.18
CA ASN A 110 -4.89 -8.48 -8.09
C ASN A 110 -5.64 -7.32 -7.42
N LYS A 111 -6.36 -7.56 -6.33
CA LYS A 111 -7.10 -6.51 -5.58
C LYS A 111 -6.24 -5.84 -4.50
N MET A 112 -5.17 -6.49 -4.06
CA MET A 112 -4.29 -5.99 -2.98
C MET A 112 -3.71 -4.58 -3.23
N PRO A 113 -3.18 -4.23 -4.42
CA PRO A 113 -2.59 -2.91 -4.63
C PRO A 113 -3.58 -1.78 -4.36
N GLN A 114 -4.83 -1.93 -4.79
CA GLN A 114 -5.88 -0.96 -4.52
C GLN A 114 -6.28 -0.92 -3.05
N ALA A 115 -6.38 -2.08 -2.40
CA ALA A 115 -6.78 -2.20 -1.01
C ALA A 115 -5.74 -1.66 -0.01
N LEU A 116 -4.47 -1.64 -0.41
CA LEU A 116 -3.31 -1.28 0.41
C LEU A 116 -2.54 -0.09 -0.15
N THR A 117 -3.16 0.66 -1.05
CA THR A 117 -2.63 1.94 -1.53
C THR A 117 -1.20 1.80 -2.08
N SER A 118 -0.94 0.69 -2.76
CA SER A 118 0.36 0.21 -3.22
C SER A 118 0.34 0.00 -4.74
N SER A 119 1.50 -0.19 -5.36
CA SER A 119 1.61 -0.31 -6.81
C SER A 119 1.39 -1.74 -7.29
N TRP A 120 1.87 -2.71 -6.51
CA TRP A 120 1.80 -4.12 -6.88
C TRP A 120 1.87 -5.05 -5.68
N ALA A 121 1.45 -6.30 -5.89
CA ALA A 121 1.55 -7.39 -4.93
C ALA A 121 2.03 -8.68 -5.60
N ILE A 122 2.82 -9.47 -4.88
CA ILE A 122 3.34 -10.78 -5.27
C ILE A 122 3.07 -11.75 -4.12
N LEU A 123 2.56 -12.94 -4.43
CA LEU A 123 2.41 -14.03 -3.48
C LEU A 123 3.48 -15.08 -3.76
N LEU A 124 4.33 -15.34 -2.77
CA LEU A 124 5.40 -16.33 -2.81
C LEU A 124 5.01 -17.55 -2.00
N ARG A 125 5.55 -18.70 -2.38
CA ARG A 125 5.54 -19.92 -1.58
C ARG A 125 6.93 -20.14 -0.98
N ALA A 126 7.02 -20.04 0.34
CA ALA A 126 8.22 -20.20 1.14
C ALA A 126 8.57 -21.69 1.37
N LYS A 127 8.59 -22.49 0.29
CA LYS A 127 9.21 -23.82 0.29
C LYS A 127 10.63 -23.71 -0.28
N ASN A 128 11.41 -24.79 -0.22
CA ASN A 128 12.70 -24.84 -0.89
C ASN A 128 12.54 -25.60 -2.23
N PRO A 129 12.72 -24.94 -3.39
CA PRO A 129 13.04 -23.52 -3.56
C PRO A 129 11.80 -22.63 -3.42
N VAL A 130 12.01 -21.34 -3.14
CA VAL A 130 10.95 -20.34 -3.05
C VAL A 130 10.43 -20.07 -4.46
N THR A 131 9.12 -20.11 -4.64
CA THR A 131 8.48 -19.94 -5.96
C THR A 131 7.41 -18.85 -5.94
N ARG A 132 7.29 -18.08 -7.02
CA ARG A 132 6.15 -17.17 -7.22
C ARG A 132 4.88 -17.97 -7.50
N VAL A 133 3.83 -17.78 -6.68
CA VAL A 133 2.52 -18.41 -6.85
C VAL A 133 1.66 -17.63 -7.83
N THR A 134 1.59 -16.31 -7.62
CA THR A 134 0.85 -15.38 -8.48
C THR A 134 1.31 -13.95 -8.19
N ALA A 135 0.98 -13.03 -9.08
CA ALA A 135 1.33 -11.62 -8.96
C ALA A 135 0.21 -10.74 -9.55
N SER A 136 0.08 -9.52 -9.03
CA SER A 136 -0.85 -8.53 -9.55
C SER A 136 -0.38 -8.00 -10.91
N ASN A 137 -1.28 -7.45 -11.73
CA ASN A 137 -0.96 -6.91 -13.05
C ASN A 137 0.20 -5.87 -13.09
N GLY A 138 0.40 -5.10 -12.01
CA GLY A 138 1.47 -4.09 -11.91
C GLY A 138 2.81 -4.61 -11.36
N ALA A 139 2.90 -5.91 -11.04
CA ALA A 139 4.09 -6.47 -10.42
C ALA A 139 5.26 -6.59 -11.41
N PRO A 140 6.52 -6.44 -10.94
CA PRO A 140 7.70 -6.74 -11.74
C PRO A 140 7.62 -8.14 -12.36
N ALA A 141 8.09 -8.25 -13.61
CA ALA A 141 8.18 -9.52 -14.32
C ALA A 141 8.93 -10.57 -13.47
N ASP A 142 8.54 -11.82 -13.61
CA ASP A 142 9.26 -12.92 -12.97
C ASP A 142 10.62 -13.07 -13.67
N ASP A 143 11.70 -12.96 -12.90
CA ASP A 143 13.07 -13.08 -13.41
C ASP A 143 13.56 -14.54 -13.36
N GLY A 144 12.73 -15.48 -12.86
CA GLY A 144 13.07 -16.89 -12.72
C GLY A 144 14.03 -17.18 -11.56
N SER A 145 14.31 -16.20 -10.71
CA SER A 145 15.05 -16.43 -9.47
C SER A 145 14.20 -17.25 -8.50
N ASN A 146 14.84 -18.21 -7.83
CA ASN A 146 14.18 -19.11 -6.88
C ASN A 146 15.09 -19.29 -5.66
N PRO A 147 15.13 -18.32 -4.72
CA PRO A 147 16.01 -18.39 -3.56
C PRO A 147 15.67 -19.61 -2.68
N SER A 148 16.65 -20.13 -1.95
CA SER A 148 16.46 -21.33 -1.11
C SER A 148 15.71 -21.08 0.19
N ALA A 149 15.63 -19.82 0.62
CA ALA A 149 15.00 -19.40 1.86
C ALA A 149 14.38 -18.01 1.74
N LEU A 150 13.29 -17.80 2.49
CA LEU A 150 12.58 -16.53 2.59
C LEU A 150 12.40 -16.18 4.09
N PRO A 151 13.34 -15.42 4.70
CA PRO A 151 13.34 -15.16 6.14
C PRO A 151 12.32 -14.07 6.52
N ILE A 152 11.03 -14.41 6.41
CA ILE A 152 9.89 -13.53 6.70
C ILE A 152 8.99 -14.21 7.74
N GLU A 153 9.30 -14.00 9.02
CA GLU A 153 8.54 -14.56 10.15
C GLU A 153 7.40 -13.63 10.61
N GLN A 154 7.50 -12.35 10.31
CA GLN A 154 6.51 -11.33 10.66
C GLN A 154 6.50 -10.22 9.61
N ALA A 155 5.46 -9.37 9.65
CA ALA A 155 5.36 -8.22 8.79
C ALA A 155 6.54 -7.26 9.00
N ARG A 156 7.22 -6.85 7.91
CA ARG A 156 8.35 -5.92 7.97
C ARG A 156 8.63 -5.24 6.63
N ILE A 157 9.40 -4.16 6.70
CA ILE A 157 10.07 -3.56 5.54
C ILE A 157 11.15 -4.52 5.04
N LEU A 158 11.23 -4.63 3.72
CA LEU A 158 12.30 -5.34 3.03
C LEU A 158 13.42 -4.37 2.65
N GLN A 159 14.66 -4.84 2.69
CA GLN A 159 15.84 -4.04 2.36
C GLN A 159 16.57 -4.66 1.17
N PRO A 160 16.17 -4.33 -0.09
CA PRO A 160 16.77 -4.89 -1.30
C PRO A 160 18.30 -4.85 -1.32
N GLU A 161 18.89 -3.77 -0.81
CA GLU A 161 20.34 -3.59 -0.76
C GLU A 161 21.07 -4.56 0.19
N LYS A 162 20.37 -5.11 1.20
CA LYS A 162 20.95 -5.99 2.22
C LYS A 162 20.50 -7.44 2.10
N GLU A 163 19.51 -7.71 1.26
CA GLU A 163 18.81 -8.99 1.20
C GLU A 163 18.91 -9.59 -0.20
N SER A 164 19.91 -10.44 -0.42
CA SER A 164 20.23 -11.01 -1.74
C SER A 164 19.17 -11.93 -2.34
N TRP A 165 18.12 -12.28 -1.59
CA TRP A 165 17.00 -13.08 -2.10
C TRP A 165 15.99 -12.22 -2.86
N ILE A 166 16.02 -10.90 -2.70
CA ILE A 166 15.11 -9.96 -3.33
C ILE A 166 15.63 -9.66 -4.74
N PRO A 167 14.83 -9.90 -5.79
CA PRO A 167 15.18 -9.48 -7.14
C PRO A 167 15.40 -7.98 -7.25
N GLU A 168 16.46 -7.56 -7.95
CA GLU A 168 16.73 -6.13 -8.22
C GLU A 168 15.54 -5.46 -8.91
N SER A 169 14.80 -6.21 -9.73
CA SER A 169 13.62 -5.72 -10.44
C SER A 169 12.50 -5.23 -9.53
N TRP A 170 12.48 -5.65 -8.26
CA TRP A 170 11.47 -5.22 -7.29
C TRP A 170 11.80 -3.87 -6.66
N ALA A 171 13.07 -3.45 -6.70
CA ALA A 171 13.55 -2.20 -6.12
C ALA A 171 13.71 -1.06 -7.13
N ILE A 172 13.40 -1.31 -8.42
CA ILE A 172 13.48 -0.30 -9.49
C ILE A 172 12.60 0.91 -9.16
N LEU A 173 13.04 2.11 -9.57
CA LEU A 173 12.33 3.39 -9.34
C LEU A 173 12.08 3.68 -7.86
N ASP A 174 13.09 3.45 -7.02
CA ASP A 174 13.06 3.69 -5.57
C ASP A 174 11.81 3.08 -4.90
N SER A 175 11.51 1.83 -5.26
CA SER A 175 10.32 1.15 -4.76
C SER A 175 10.49 0.76 -3.29
N SER A 176 9.60 1.24 -2.42
CA SER A 176 9.50 0.79 -1.04
C SER A 176 8.81 -0.58 -1.00
N LEU A 177 9.31 -1.50 -0.18
CA LEU A 177 8.85 -2.89 -0.12
C LEU A 177 8.51 -3.33 1.30
N ILE A 178 7.38 -4.01 1.45
CA ILE A 178 7.00 -4.72 2.68
C ILE A 178 6.61 -6.16 2.38
N ALA A 179 6.76 -7.04 3.36
CA ALA A 179 6.25 -8.40 3.27
C ALA A 179 5.60 -8.83 4.58
N ALA A 180 4.63 -9.73 4.48
CA ALA A 180 3.99 -10.37 5.62
C ALA A 180 3.69 -11.85 5.32
N PRO A 181 3.95 -12.77 6.26
CA PRO A 181 3.57 -14.17 6.09
C PRO A 181 2.07 -14.34 6.26
N LEU A 182 1.48 -15.28 5.49
CA LEU A 182 0.13 -15.76 5.75
C LEU A 182 0.22 -16.82 6.85
N THR A 183 -0.01 -16.40 8.09
CA THR A 183 0.25 -17.22 9.29
C THR A 183 -0.43 -18.58 9.23
N GLY A 184 0.33 -19.64 9.47
CA GLY A 184 -0.16 -21.03 9.39
C GLY A 184 -0.04 -21.67 8.00
N THR A 185 0.37 -20.92 6.97
CA THR A 185 0.61 -21.43 5.61
C THR A 185 2.09 -21.34 5.22
N ASP A 186 2.42 -21.86 4.05
CA ASP A 186 3.73 -21.68 3.39
C ASP A 186 3.75 -20.46 2.45
N LEU A 187 2.82 -19.52 2.59
CA LEU A 187 2.68 -18.37 1.71
C LEU A 187 3.17 -17.08 2.35
N VAL A 188 3.82 -16.22 1.56
CA VAL A 188 4.25 -14.88 1.96
C VAL A 188 3.77 -13.87 0.92
N LEU A 189 3.10 -12.82 1.41
CA LEU A 189 2.68 -11.69 0.59
C LEU A 189 3.79 -10.63 0.60
N VAL A 190 4.21 -10.21 -0.58
CA VAL A 190 5.14 -9.09 -0.79
C VAL A 190 4.38 -7.99 -1.53
N ILE A 191 4.54 -6.75 -1.08
CA ILE A 191 3.89 -5.58 -1.66
C ILE A 191 4.95 -4.53 -1.91
N GLY A 192 4.85 -3.87 -3.06
CA GLY A 192 5.71 -2.74 -3.40
C GLY A 192 4.93 -1.50 -3.80
N ARG A 193 5.52 -0.36 -3.49
CA ARG A 193 5.06 0.96 -3.89
C ARG A 193 6.17 1.66 -4.66
N VAL A 194 5.93 1.87 -5.96
CA VAL A 194 6.86 2.49 -6.89
C VAL A 194 6.96 3.98 -6.59
N GLY A 195 8.19 4.49 -6.44
CA GLY A 195 8.45 5.91 -6.17
C GLY A 195 8.04 6.39 -4.78
N GLY A 196 7.78 5.46 -3.84
CA GLY A 196 7.38 5.79 -2.48
C GLY A 196 5.93 6.32 -2.35
N PRO A 197 5.58 6.89 -1.18
CA PRO A 197 6.45 7.09 -0.02
C PRO A 197 6.69 5.78 0.73
N ASP A 198 7.63 5.81 1.67
CA ASP A 198 7.93 4.66 2.53
C ASP A 198 6.70 4.20 3.31
N TYR A 199 6.69 2.91 3.65
CA TYR A 199 5.63 2.34 4.46
C TYR A 199 5.81 2.72 5.92
N LEU A 200 4.74 3.26 6.48
CA LEU A 200 4.63 3.67 7.87
C LEU A 200 4.38 2.47 8.80
N SER A 201 4.62 2.65 10.11
CA SER A 201 4.54 1.54 11.08
C SER A 201 3.15 0.91 11.12
N SER A 202 2.12 1.74 11.05
CA SER A 202 0.71 1.34 10.99
C SER A 202 0.38 0.54 9.73
N GLU A 203 0.99 0.87 8.59
CA GLU A 203 0.82 0.11 7.33
C GLU A 203 1.43 -1.29 7.44
N ILE A 204 2.60 -1.41 8.10
CA ILE A 204 3.25 -2.69 8.38
C ILE A 204 2.39 -3.53 9.34
N GLU A 205 1.84 -2.92 10.38
CA GLU A 205 0.91 -3.61 11.28
C GLU A 205 -0.35 -4.09 10.53
N HIS A 206 -0.90 -3.25 9.66
CA HIS A 206 -2.09 -3.54 8.88
C HIS A 206 -1.88 -4.74 7.93
N ILE A 207 -0.78 -4.79 7.16
CA ILE A 207 -0.47 -5.96 6.33
C ILE A 207 -0.22 -7.21 7.19
N GLY A 208 0.37 -7.08 8.38
CA GLY A 208 0.56 -8.19 9.31
C GLY A 208 -0.76 -8.77 9.81
N ASN A 209 -1.73 -7.91 10.11
CA ASN A 209 -3.09 -8.32 10.49
C ASN A 209 -3.81 -9.01 9.31
N LEU A 210 -3.66 -8.50 8.09
CA LEU A 210 -4.19 -9.17 6.89
C LEU A 210 -3.56 -10.54 6.68
N GLY A 211 -2.24 -10.68 6.85
CA GLY A 211 -1.53 -11.96 6.75
C GLY A 211 -2.07 -13.00 7.74
N LYS A 212 -2.33 -12.60 8.99
CA LYS A 212 -2.96 -13.47 10.02
C LYS A 212 -4.36 -13.91 9.60
N ILE A 213 -5.21 -12.97 9.18
CA ILE A 213 -6.60 -13.26 8.78
C ILE A 213 -6.61 -14.19 7.56
N LEU A 214 -5.86 -13.86 6.51
CA LEU A 214 -5.78 -14.66 5.29
C LEU A 214 -5.26 -16.07 5.56
N GLY A 215 -4.20 -16.19 6.36
CA GLY A 215 -3.66 -17.48 6.77
C GLY A 215 -4.71 -18.36 7.47
N SER A 216 -5.56 -17.78 8.32
CA SER A 216 -6.65 -18.49 9.00
C SER A 216 -7.83 -18.86 8.09
N LEU A 217 -8.05 -18.10 7.01
CA LEU A 217 -9.17 -18.31 6.09
C LEU A 217 -8.87 -19.39 5.05
N LEU A 218 -7.60 -19.64 4.75
CA LEU A 218 -7.19 -20.64 3.77
C LEU A 218 -7.25 -22.04 4.35
N LYS A 219 -7.74 -22.99 3.56
CA LYS A 219 -7.68 -24.42 3.88
C LYS A 219 -6.31 -24.97 3.49
N HIS A 220 -5.70 -25.69 4.43
CA HIS A 220 -4.46 -26.45 4.21
C HIS A 220 -4.70 -27.66 3.32
#